data_AF-A0A950Z4Z1-F1
#
_entry.id   AF-A0A950Z4Z1-F1
#
_cell.length_a   1.000
_cell.length_b   1.000
_cell.length_c   1.000
_cell.angle_alpha   90.00
_cell.angle_beta   90.00
_cell.angle_gamma   90.00
#
_symmetry.space_group_name_H-M   'P 1'
#
loop_
_entity.id
_entity.type
_entity.pdbx_description
1 polymer ?
#
loop_
_entity_poly.entity_id
_entity_poly.type
_entity_poly.pdbx_seq_one_letter_code
_entity_poly.pdbx_strand_id
1 'polypeptide(L)'
;MKKPYHIVDREAETAAAAIEEFAQANGQILLPLMELVTQARVAVDEVIDRIGRQTIETILTLSGEQVAGPRTPGKSSGDIRWHGSQTGASVWLTGRSK
;
A
#
# COMPACT_ATOMS: atom_id res chain seq x y z
N MET A 1 -36.15 7.29 22.78
CA MET A 1 -35.02 6.65 22.05
C MET A 1 -35.15 5.14 22.16
N LYS A 2 -35.41 4.44 21.05
CA LYS A 2 -35.38 2.96 21.04
C LYS A 2 -33.92 2.53 21.09
N LYS A 3 -33.51 1.81 22.14
CA LYS A 3 -32.18 1.19 22.19
C LYS A 3 -32.11 0.12 21.10
N PRO A 4 -31.03 0.04 20.30
CA PRO A 4 -30.85 -1.07 19.37
C PRO A 4 -30.77 -2.35 20.21
N TYR A 5 -31.73 -3.25 20.02
CA TYR A 5 -31.70 -4.56 20.67
C TYR A 5 -30.73 -5.43 19.88
N HIS A 6 -29.59 -5.75 20.50
CA HIS A 6 -28.65 -6.71 20.00
C HIS A 6 -29.19 -8.10 20.36
N ILE A 7 -29.65 -8.86 19.37
CA ILE A 7 -29.95 -10.27 19.56
C ILE A 7 -28.58 -10.96 19.67
N VAL A 8 -28.14 -11.20 20.89
CA VAL A 8 -27.00 -12.08 21.15
C VAL A 8 -27.52 -13.50 21.02
N ASP A 9 -27.04 -14.20 20.00
CA ASP A 9 -27.27 -15.63 19.87
C ASP A 9 -26.54 -16.32 21.03
N ARG A 10 -27.29 -17.04 21.86
CA ARG A 10 -26.74 -17.70 23.06
C ARG A 10 -25.70 -18.75 22.67
N GLU A 11 -25.85 -19.35 21.48
CA GLU A 11 -24.88 -20.28 20.91
C GLU A 11 -23.57 -19.56 20.59
N ALA A 12 -23.63 -18.35 20.04
CA ALA A 12 -22.45 -17.53 19.76
C ALA A 12 -21.73 -17.07 21.04
N GLU A 13 -22.46 -16.70 22.09
CA GLU A 13 -21.86 -16.39 23.40
C GLU A 13 -21.15 -17.62 24.00
N THR A 14 -21.78 -18.80 23.94
CA THR A 14 -21.14 -20.03 24.43
C THR A 14 -19.92 -20.43 23.61
N ALA A 15 -19.96 -20.25 22.29
CA ALA A 15 -18.82 -20.51 21.42
C ALA A 15 -17.67 -19.52 21.69
N ALA A 16 -17.97 -18.24 21.90
CA ALA A 16 -16.98 -17.24 22.24
C ALA A 16 -16.27 -17.57 23.57
N ALA A 17 -17.03 -17.96 24.61
CA ALA A 17 -16.47 -18.37 25.89
C ALA A 17 -15.56 -19.61 25.75
N ALA A 18 -15.96 -20.60 24.96
CA ALA A 18 -15.15 -21.79 24.71
C ALA A 18 -13.86 -21.48 23.95
N ILE A 19 -13.91 -20.56 22.97
CA ILE A 19 -12.74 -20.10 22.23
C ILE A 19 -11.80 -19.32 23.15
N GLU A 20 -12.33 -18.48 24.04
CA GLU A 20 -11.55 -17.72 25.02
C GLU A 20 -10.80 -18.64 25.99
N GLU A 21 -11.50 -19.62 26.57
CA GLU A 21 -10.90 -20.61 27.46
C GLU A 21 -9.82 -21.43 26.74
N PHE A 22 -10.10 -21.88 25.51
CA PHE A 22 -9.13 -22.59 24.69
C PHE A 22 -7.89 -21.73 24.38
N ALA A 23 -8.09 -20.45 24.05
CA ALA A 23 -6.99 -19.53 23.74
C ALA A 23 -6.12 -19.22 24.96
N GLN A 24 -6.73 -19.06 26.14
CA GLN A 24 -6.00 -18.90 27.40
C GLN A 24 -5.15 -20.13 27.73
N ALA A 25 -5.71 -21.33 27.53
CA ALA A 25 -5.02 -22.58 27.81
C ALA A 25 -3.93 -22.93 26.77
N ASN A 26 -4.10 -22.51 25.51
CA ASN A 26 -3.25 -22.95 24.39
C ASN A 26 -2.52 -21.80 23.67
N GLY A 27 -2.32 -20.66 24.34
CA GLY A 27 -1.79 -19.44 23.71
C GLY A 27 -0.49 -19.63 22.91
N GLN A 28 0.42 -20.49 23.37
CA GLN A 28 1.67 -20.79 22.65
C GLN A 28 1.45 -21.55 21.33
N ILE A 29 0.46 -22.46 21.29
CA ILE A 29 0.11 -23.22 20.08
C ILE A 29 -0.55 -22.32 19.04
N LEU A 30 -1.19 -21.22 19.48
CA LEU A 30 -1.84 -20.25 18.60
C LEU A 30 -0.88 -19.20 18.03
N LEU A 31 0.34 -19.05 18.57
CA LEU A 31 1.31 -18.06 18.09
C LEU A 31 1.59 -18.15 16.58
N PRO A 32 1.86 -19.33 15.99
CA PRO A 32 2.13 -19.41 14.55
C PRO A 32 0.96 -18.94 13.68
N LEU A 33 -0.27 -19.15 14.17
CA LEU A 33 -1.48 -18.73 13.46
C LEU A 33 -1.65 -17.20 13.54
N MET A 34 -1.38 -16.60 14.70
CA MET A 34 -1.37 -15.15 14.88
C MET A 34 -0.25 -14.48 14.04
N GLU A 35 0.94 -15.08 14.00
CA GLU A 35 2.05 -14.62 13.16
C GLU A 35 1.66 -14.62 11.68
N LEU A 36 1.03 -15.70 11.21
CA LEU A 36 0.57 -15.81 9.82
C LEU A 36 -0.44 -14.70 9.47
N VAL A 37 -1.45 -14.47 10.31
CA VAL A 37 -2.44 -13.41 10.06
C VAL A 37 -1.79 -12.03 10.09
N THR A 38 -0.84 -11.82 11.01
CA THR A 38 -0.11 -10.55 11.11
C THR A 38 0.74 -10.30 9.86
N GLN A 39 1.47 -11.29 9.39
CA GLN A 39 2.28 -11.21 8.18
C GLN A 39 1.41 -10.99 6.93
N ALA A 40 0.27 -11.69 6.84
CA ALA A 40 -0.67 -11.49 5.74
C ALA A 40 -1.18 -10.04 5.69
N ARG A 41 -1.48 -9.44 6.86
CA ARG A 41 -1.89 -8.03 6.94
C ARG A 41 -0.80 -7.09 6.41
N VAL A 42 0.45 -7.28 6.84
CA VAL A 42 1.58 -6.47 6.38
C VAL A 42 1.76 -6.58 4.86
N ALA A 43 1.71 -7.80 4.31
CA ALA A 43 1.84 -8.01 2.87
C ALA A 43 0.72 -7.32 2.08
N VAL A 44 -0.52 -7.34 2.58
CA VAL A 44 -1.65 -6.63 1.97
C VAL A 44 -1.43 -5.11 2.01
N ASP A 45 -1.00 -4.57 3.15
CA ASP A 45 -0.75 -3.14 3.31
C ASP A 45 0.35 -2.66 2.33
N GLU A 46 1.41 -3.43 2.13
CA GLU A 46 2.49 -3.14 1.15
C GLU A 46 2.03 -3.19 -0.31
N VAL A 47 1.12 -4.13 -0.64
CA VAL A 47 0.55 -4.21 -1.98
C VAL A 47 -0.35 -3.01 -2.25
N ILE A 48 -1.17 -2.62 -1.27
CA ILE A 48 -2.06 -1.47 -1.38
C ILE A 48 -1.26 -0.18 -1.55
N ASP A 49 -0.19 0.02 -0.76
CA ASP A 49 0.67 1.21 -0.87
C ASP A 49 1.27 1.35 -2.28
N ARG A 50 1.90 0.29 -2.77
CA ARG A 50 2.55 0.30 -4.10
C ARG A 50 1.55 0.52 -5.23
N ILE A 51 0.40 -0.17 -5.19
CA ILE A 51 -0.64 -0.02 -6.22
C ILE A 51 -1.27 1.37 -6.15
N GLY A 52 -1.56 1.88 -4.95
CA GLY A 52 -2.13 3.20 -4.74
C GLY A 52 -1.25 4.29 -5.35
N ARG A 53 0.04 4.28 -4.99
CA ARG A 53 1.02 5.22 -5.53
C ARG A 53 1.15 5.10 -7.06
N GLN A 54 1.32 3.89 -7.59
CA GLN A 54 1.45 3.67 -9.04
C GLN A 54 0.20 4.11 -9.80
N THR A 55 -0.99 3.88 -9.24
CA THR A 55 -2.26 4.27 -9.85
C THR A 55 -2.37 5.78 -9.95
N ILE A 56 -2.07 6.50 -8.86
CA ILE A 56 -2.06 7.97 -8.86
C ILE A 56 -1.03 8.51 -9.87
N GLU A 57 0.19 7.96 -9.89
CA GLU A 57 1.22 8.36 -10.87
C GLU A 57 0.78 8.12 -12.32
N THR A 58 0.11 7.00 -12.58
CA THR A 58 -0.43 6.68 -13.90
C THR A 58 -1.51 7.67 -14.30
N ILE A 59 -2.46 7.97 -13.41
CA ILE A 59 -3.53 8.96 -13.66
C ILE A 59 -2.93 10.35 -13.94
N LEU A 60 -1.96 10.79 -13.12
CA LEU A 60 -1.29 12.08 -13.30
C LEU A 60 -0.51 12.14 -14.62
N THR A 61 0.16 11.05 -14.99
CA THR A 61 0.88 10.96 -16.27
C THR A 61 -0.09 11.08 -17.45
N LEU A 62 -1.17 10.29 -17.45
CA LEU A 62 -2.19 10.34 -18.51
C LEU A 62 -2.87 11.71 -18.59
N SER A 63 -3.09 12.37 -17.44
CA SER A 63 -3.65 13.72 -17.40
C SER A 63 -2.68 14.76 -17.98
N GLY A 64 -1.39 14.62 -17.68
CA GLY A 64 -0.34 15.44 -18.27
C GLY A 64 -0.25 15.28 -19.78
N GLU A 65 -0.40 14.05 -20.29
CA GLU A 65 -0.38 13.76 -21.73
C GLU A 65 -1.56 14.40 -22.47
N GLN A 66 -2.73 14.46 -21.85
CA GLN A 66 -3.89 15.15 -22.42
C GLN A 66 -3.67 16.65 -22.62
N VAL A 67 -2.85 17.29 -21.77
CA VAL A 67 -2.63 18.74 -21.79
C VAL A 67 -1.36 19.11 -22.56
N ALA A 68 -0.25 18.40 -22.32
CA ALA A 68 1.07 18.70 -22.89
C ALA A 68 1.42 17.85 -24.13
N GLY A 69 0.55 16.90 -24.50
CA GLY A 69 0.85 15.90 -25.53
C GLY A 69 1.79 14.79 -25.03
N PRO A 70 2.16 13.84 -25.92
CA PRO A 70 3.00 12.71 -25.56
C PRO A 70 4.40 13.15 -25.09
N ARG A 71 4.97 12.40 -24.14
CA ARG A 71 6.25 12.74 -23.54
C ARG A 71 7.41 12.56 -24.53
N THR A 72 7.94 13.66 -25.07
CA THR A 72 9.07 13.64 -26.01
C THR A 72 10.40 14.03 -25.35
N PRO A 73 11.45 13.19 -25.40
CA PRO A 73 12.78 13.58 -24.94
C PRO A 73 13.37 14.70 -25.80
N GLY A 74 13.92 15.74 -25.14
CA GLY A 74 14.87 16.66 -25.78
C GLY A 74 14.31 17.72 -26.74
N LYS A 75 12.99 17.93 -26.84
CA LYS A 75 12.42 19.04 -27.62
C LYS A 75 11.47 19.90 -26.79
N SER A 76 11.84 21.16 -26.59
CA SER A 76 10.96 22.20 -26.06
C SER A 76 10.04 22.69 -27.17
N SER A 77 8.76 22.34 -27.12
CA SER A 77 7.75 22.87 -28.04
C SER A 77 6.45 23.14 -27.28
N GLY A 78 5.85 24.30 -27.50
CA GLY A 78 4.60 24.73 -26.85
C GLY A 78 4.77 25.45 -25.51
N ASP A 79 3.67 26.06 -25.04
CA ASP A 79 3.60 26.83 -23.78
C ASP A 79 3.56 25.93 -22.53
N ILE A 80 3.01 24.72 -22.66
CA ILE A 80 2.97 23.68 -21.62
C ILE A 80 3.85 22.52 -22.05
N ARG A 81 4.75 22.06 -21.16
CA ARG A 81 5.78 21.07 -21.50
C ARG A 81 6.10 20.11 -20.35
N TRP A 82 6.66 18.96 -20.71
CA TRP A 82 7.21 18.01 -19.76
C TRP A 82 8.54 18.50 -19.15
N HIS A 83 8.72 18.26 -17.85
CA HIS A 83 10.03 18.38 -17.21
C HIS A 83 10.80 17.05 -17.35
N GLY A 84 12.13 17.15 -17.48
CA GLY A 84 13.01 15.99 -17.45
C GLY A 84 12.99 15.35 -16.06
N SER A 85 13.08 14.02 -16.00
CA SER A 85 13.26 13.27 -14.76
C SER A 85 14.68 12.74 -14.73
N GLN A 86 15.42 13.01 -13.66
CA GLN A 86 16.72 12.42 -13.42
C GLN A 86 16.67 11.72 -12.06
N THR A 87 16.72 10.39 -12.07
CA THR A 87 16.93 9.62 -10.84
C THR A 87 18.31 10.02 -10.33
N GLY A 88 18.42 10.47 -9.08
CA GLY A 88 19.63 11.06 -8.51
C GLY A 88 20.83 10.12 -8.52
N ALA A 89 21.50 10.00 -9.66
CA ALA A 89 22.82 9.40 -9.79
C ALA A 89 23.82 10.55 -9.76
N SER A 90 24.44 10.78 -8.60
CA SER A 90 25.62 11.63 -8.50
C SER A 90 26.75 10.96 -9.29
N VAL A 91 26.99 11.41 -10.51
CA VAL A 91 28.13 10.97 -11.31
C VAL A 91 29.35 11.76 -10.83
N TRP A 92 30.34 11.07 -10.24
CA TRP A 92 31.65 11.66 -9.98
C TRP A 92 32.39 11.80 -11.32
N LEU A 93 32.70 13.04 -11.70
CA LEU A 93 33.60 13.30 -12.82
C LEU A 93 35.03 13.04 -12.33
N THR A 94 35.57 11.85 -12.58
CA THR A 94 37.01 11.62 -12.45
C THR A 94 37.73 12.36 -13.56
N GLY A 95 38.29 13.52 -13.20
CA GLY A 95 39.12 14.34 -14.06
C GLY A 95 40.35 13.58 -14.53
N ARG A 96 40.52 13.54 -15.85
CA ARG A 96 41.68 13.09 -16.60
C ARG A 96 43.00 13.59 -15.98
N SER A 97 43.93 12.66 -15.79
CA SER A 97 45.37 12.94 -15.75
C SER A 97 45.75 13.83 -16.92
N LYS A 98 46.43 14.93 -16.62
CA LYS A 98 47.35 15.59 -17.55
C LYS A 98 48.76 15.17 -17.18
#